data_AF-R7LJD0-F1
#
_entry.id   AF-R7LJD0-F1
#
_cell.length_a   1.000
_cell.length_b   1.000
_cell.length_c   1.000
_cell.angle_alpha   90.00
_cell.angle_beta   90.00
_cell.angle_gamma   90.00
#
_symmetry.space_group_name_H-M   'P 1'
#
loop_
_entity.id
_entity.type
_entity.pdbx_description
1 polymer ?
#
loop_
_entity_poly.entity_id
_entity_poly.type
_entity_poly.pdbx_seq_one_letter_code
_entity_poly.pdbx_strand_id
1 'polypeptide(L)' 'MSDYDKLMKIVDKEVVSVKELHYITNDELVAEVREASPDERDKGLPKYDVRLTNGEIYFVYVKKSLFGF' A
#
# COMPACT_ATOMS: atom_id res chain seq x y z
N MET A 1 -15.68 -11.09 7.37
CA MET A 1 -14.71 -10.00 7.63
C MET A 1 -15.05 -8.89 6.68
N SER A 2 -15.17 -7.66 7.17
CA SER A 2 -15.46 -6.50 6.33
C SER A 2 -14.29 -6.26 5.38
N ASP A 3 -14.52 -5.69 4.20
CA ASP A 3 -13.44 -5.37 3.26
C ASP A 3 -12.47 -4.34 3.86
N TYR A 4 -12.97 -3.49 4.77
CA TYR A 4 -12.17 -2.62 5.61
C TYR A 4 -11.14 -3.36 6.50
N ASP A 5 -11.53 -4.49 7.11
CA ASP A 5 -10.61 -5.30 7.93
C ASP A 5 -9.47 -5.89 7.10
N LYS A 6 -9.74 -6.24 5.84
CA LYS A 6 -8.73 -6.81 4.92
C LYS A 6 -7.74 -5.73 4.52
N LEU A 7 -8.24 -4.54 4.17
CA LEU A 7 -7.44 -3.37 3.86
C LEU A 7 -6.53 -3.02 5.04
N MET A 8 -7.11 -2.90 6.23
CA MET A 8 -6.37 -2.60 7.47
C MET A 8 -5.24 -3.60 7.72
N LYS A 9 -5.48 -4.89 7.52
CA LYS A 9 -4.43 -5.91 7.63
C LYS A 9 -3.28 -5.76 6.64
N ILE A 10 -3.48 -5.07 5.51
CA ILE A 10 -2.44 -4.84 4.51
C ILE A 10 -1.68 -3.56 4.82
N VAL A 11 -2.38 -2.43 5.05
CA VAL A 11 -1.73 -1.15 5.39
C VAL A 11 -0.99 -1.21 6.73
N ASP A 12 -1.48 -1.96 7.72
CA ASP A 12 -0.83 -2.15 9.03
C ASP A 12 0.51 -2.90 8.96
N LYS A 13 0.75 -3.66 7.87
CA LYS A 13 2.02 -4.39 7.71
C LYS A 13 3.21 -3.46 7.51
N GLU A 14 2.99 -2.18 7.18
CA GLU A 14 3.99 -1.20 6.74
C GLU A 14 4.69 -1.58 5.42
N VAL A 15 5.06 -2.84 5.23
CA VAL A 15 5.74 -3.38 4.05
C VAL A 15 4.88 -4.44 3.38
N VAL A 16 4.47 -4.19 2.14
CA VAL A 16 3.54 -5.02 1.36
C VAL A 16 4.16 -5.49 0.05
N SER A 17 3.57 -6.50 -0.56
CA SER A 17 3.96 -6.97 -1.89
C SER A 17 3.28 -6.17 -3.00
N VAL A 18 3.83 -6.17 -4.22
CA VAL A 18 3.18 -5.54 -5.40
C VAL A 18 1.76 -6.08 -5.61
N LYS A 19 1.54 -7.38 -5.37
CA LYS A 19 0.20 -8.00 -5.45
C LYS A 19 -0.78 -7.43 -4.42
N GLU A 20 -0.31 -7.17 -3.20
CA GLU A 20 -1.14 -6.60 -2.13
C GLU A 20 -1.44 -5.13 -2.41
N LEU A 21 -0.46 -4.37 -2.91
CA LEU A 21 -0.69 -3.01 -3.38
C LEU A 21 -1.74 -2.98 -4.49
N HIS A 22 -1.60 -3.84 -5.50
CA HIS A 22 -2.56 -3.90 -6.60
C HIS A 22 -3.96 -4.32 -6.11
N TYR A 23 -4.03 -5.23 -5.14
CA TYR A 23 -5.30 -5.62 -4.52
C TYR A 23 -6.00 -4.42 -3.87
N ILE A 24 -5.29 -3.64 -3.05
CA ILE A 24 -5.88 -2.46 -2.41
C ILE A 24 -6.16 -1.33 -3.40
N THR A 25 -5.36 -1.15 -4.45
CA THR A 25 -5.64 -0.15 -5.49
C THR A 25 -6.96 -0.40 -6.24
N ASN A 26 -7.39 -1.66 -6.33
CA ASN A 26 -8.68 -2.02 -6.96
C ASN A 26 -9.82 -2.13 -5.95
N ASP A 27 -9.56 -1.84 -4.67
CA ASP A 27 -10.57 -1.88 -3.63
C ASP A 27 -11.47 -0.63 -3.69
N GLU A 28 -12.77 -0.82 -3.53
CA GLU A 28 -13.77 0.26 -3.56
C GLU A 28 -13.58 1.31 -2.46
N LEU A 29 -12.86 0.96 -1.39
CA LEU A 29 -12.56 1.85 -0.28
C LEU A 29 -11.33 2.73 -0.56
N VAL A 30 -10.55 2.42 -1.59
CA VAL A 30 -9.37 3.21 -1.98
C VAL A 30 -9.76 4.25 -3.04
N ALA A 31 -9.57 5.51 -2.70
CA ALA A 31 -9.82 6.62 -3.60
C ALA A 31 -8.65 6.86 -4.56
N GLU A 32 -7.43 6.82 -4.04
CA GLU A 32 -6.23 7.11 -4.81
C GLU A 32 -5.02 6.38 -4.23
N VAL A 33 -4.15 5.86 -5.09
CA VAL A 33 -2.83 5.36 -4.71
C VAL A 33 -1.78 6.09 -5.52
N ARG A 34 -0.81 6.71 -4.83
CA ARG A 34 0.27 7.46 -5.46
C ARG A 34 1.61 7.03 -4.93
N GLU A 35 2.60 7.00 -5.80
CA GLU A 35 3.98 6.88 -5.37
C GLU A 35 4.38 8.16 -4.63
N ALA A 36 4.79 8.00 -3.38
CA ALA A 36 5.27 9.10 -2.56
C ALA A 36 6.78 9.29 -2.79
N SER A 37 7.28 10.50 -2.52
CA SER A 37 8.72 10.74 -2.59
C SER A 37 9.46 9.82 -1.60
N PRO A 38 10.60 9.26 -2.00
CA PRO A 38 11.43 8.47 -1.09
C PRO A 38 11.92 9.38 0.04
N ASP A 39 11.68 8.96 1.27
CA ASP A 39 12.18 9.61 2.49
C ASP A 39 13.50 8.96 2.92
N GLU A 40 14.29 9.59 3.78
CA GLU A 40 15.53 8.98 4.32
C GLU A 40 15.27 7.69 5.14
N ARG A 41 14.01 7.45 5.53
CA ARG A 41 13.57 6.18 6.14
C ARG A 41 13.29 5.07 5.12
N ASP A 42 13.35 5.37 3.83
CA ASP A 42 13.19 4.38 2.78
C ASP A 42 14.24 3.29 2.97
N LYS A 43 13.77 2.09 3.31
CA LYS A 43 14.56 0.86 3.40
C LYS A 43 15.07 0.40 2.01
N GLY A 44 15.25 1.33 1.07
CA GLY A 44 15.46 1.08 -0.37
C GLY A 44 14.22 0.57 -1.10
N LEU A 45 13.02 0.85 -0.60
CA LEU A 45 11.75 0.32 -1.11
C LEU A 45 10.81 1.46 -1.52
N PRO A 46 10.17 1.39 -2.70
CA PRO A 46 9.20 2.39 -3.13
C PRO A 46 8.07 2.58 -2.10
N LYS A 47 7.81 3.84 -1.74
CA LYS A 47 6.74 4.23 -0.82
C LYS A 47 5.50 4.65 -1.61
N TYR A 48 4.33 4.21 -1.16
CA TYR A 48 3.04 4.59 -1.73
C TYR A 48 2.15 5.23 -0.66
N ASP A 49 1.55 6.35 -1.02
CA ASP A 49 0.43 6.99 -0.34
C ASP A 49 -0.86 6.33 -0.82
N VAL A 50 -1.61 5.74 0.11
CA VAL A 50 -2.90 5.12 -0.12
C VAL A 50 -3.95 5.98 0.56
N ARG A 51 -4.76 6.67 -0.23
CA ARG A 51 -5.85 7.49 0.23
C ARG A 51 -7.16 6.74 0.11
N LEU A 52 -7.87 6.60 1.22
CA LEU A 52 -9.18 6.00 1.26
C LEU A 52 -10.28 7.00 0.90
N THR A 53 -11.43 6.50 0.47
CA THR A 53 -12.63 7.29 0.14
C THR A 53 -13.23 8.01 1.34
N ASN A 54 -12.98 7.51 2.55
CA ASN A 54 -13.34 8.15 3.81
C ASN A 54 -12.41 9.34 4.19
N GLY A 55 -11.35 9.58 3.41
CA GLY A 55 -10.38 10.65 3.64
C GLY A 55 -9.16 10.26 4.47
N GLU A 56 -9.08 9.03 4.97
CA GLU A 56 -7.90 8.53 5.66
C GLU A 56 -6.73 8.29 4.69
N ILE A 57 -5.50 8.48 5.18
CA ILE A 57 -4.29 8.35 4.38
C ILE A 57 -3.35 7.38 5.10
N TYR A 58 -2.86 6.39 4.37
CA TYR A 58 -1.94 5.38 4.84
C TYR A 58 -0.69 5.34 3.97
N PHE A 59 0.46 5.03 4.57
CA PHE A 59 1.72 4.90 3.86
C PHE A 59 2.19 3.46 3.89
N VAL A 60 2.44 2.88 2.72
CA VAL A 60 2.96 1.50 2.59
C VAL A 60 4.22 1.48 1.76
N TYR A 61 5.16 0.63 2.14
CA TYR A 61 6.38 0.37 1.39
C TYR A 61 6.21 -0.91 0.59
N VAL A 62 6.54 -0.88 -0.69
CA VAL A 62 6.36 -2.03 -1.55
C VAL A 62 7.67 -2.76 -1.70
N LYS A 63 7.73 -4.00 -1.22
CA LYS A 63 8.82 -4.91 -1.58
C LYS A 63 8.69 -5.24 -3.06
N LYS A 64 9.62 -4.72 -3.86
CA LYS A 64 9.86 -5.21 -5.20
C LYS A 64 10.38 -6.64 -5.06
N SER A 65 9.49 -7.62 -5.23
CA SER A 65 9.88 -9.02 -5.13
C SER A 65 10.94 -9.28 -6.19
N LEU A 66 12.15 -9.62 -5.75
CA LEU A 66 13.28 -10.04 -6.60
C LEU A 66 13.10 -11.48 -7.15
N PHE A 67 11.88 -12.01 -7.15
CA PHE A 67 11.50 -13.20 -7.90
C PHE A 67 10.98 -12.70 -9.26
N GLY A 68 11.75 -12.74 -10.34
CA GLY A 68 12.37 -13.95 -10.86
C GLY A 68 11.32 -14.65 -11.70
N PHE A 69 11.50 -14.58 -13.02
CA PHE A 69 10.71 -15.27 -14.05
C PHE A 69 10.49 -16.76 -13.72
#